data_AF-A0AAW9D1F3-F1
#
_entry.id   AF-A0AAW9D1F3-F1
#
_cell.length_a   1.000
_cell.length_b   1.000
_cell.length_c   1.000
_cell.angle_alpha   90.00
_cell.angle_beta   90.00
_cell.angle_gamma   90.00
#
_symmetry.space_group_name_H-M   'P 1'
#
loop_
_entity.id
_entity.type
_entity.pdbx_description
1 polymer ?
#
loop_
_entity_poly.entity_id
_entity_poly.type
_entity_poly.pdbx_seq_one_letter_code
_entity_poly.pdbx_strand_id
1 'polypeptide(L)'
;MRRRPAHPRRILIAHHLLLGDTLLLTPLVAKLREQYPDAQIVLACPKAIAPLYASKPFGVEAFAFDPRDGASVKRLLVSGPYDLGIVAGDNRHSWLALGAGCRWIVAHAGDAPAWKNWPVDEPVPYPDAPAAWADFAAALVEGPAPRLYRSSDWPAPQARAPLPAALRDRPYVVLHPGRARQSSAGLRHAGSSSRAASRRKAICPSGAAGRAKSNSWPRSPPIPRSRILRAGSASPIYGTCSRALRRSCAPIPALRISRVSSVCRPSRCSAPATPVSTARAAIGRTRRSSR
;
A
#
# COMPACT_ATOMS: atom_id res chain seq x y z
N MET A 1 -9.76 1.77 -35.53
CA MET A 1 -8.59 1.77 -34.63
C MET A 1 -8.99 2.45 -33.32
N ARG A 2 -8.78 1.82 -32.16
CA ARG A 2 -9.04 2.46 -30.85
C ARG A 2 -8.02 3.58 -30.63
N ARG A 3 -8.37 4.60 -29.83
CA ARG A 3 -7.49 5.74 -29.54
C ARG A 3 -7.47 6.02 -28.05
N ARG A 4 -6.27 6.24 -27.51
CA ARG A 4 -6.08 6.63 -26.12
C ARG A 4 -6.78 7.97 -25.83
N PRO A 5 -7.60 8.05 -24.76
CA PRO A 5 -8.18 9.31 -24.32
C PRO A 5 -7.11 10.22 -23.73
N ALA A 6 -7.07 11.49 -24.13
CA ALA A 6 -6.13 12.47 -23.58
C ALA A 6 -6.43 12.81 -22.11
N HIS A 7 -7.72 12.87 -21.76
CA HIS A 7 -8.21 13.20 -20.42
C HIS A 7 -9.27 12.17 -19.99
N PRO A 8 -8.88 11.00 -19.48
CA PRO A 8 -9.82 10.00 -19.02
C PRO A 8 -10.62 10.52 -17.82
N ARG A 9 -11.95 10.42 -17.87
CA ARG A 9 -12.84 10.82 -16.77
C ARG A 9 -13.24 9.65 -15.90
N ARG A 10 -13.30 8.45 -16.45
CA ARG A 10 -13.59 7.22 -15.71
C ARG A 10 -12.50 6.18 -15.96
N ILE A 11 -11.85 5.76 -14.89
CA ILE A 11 -10.71 4.83 -14.92
C ILE A 11 -11.09 3.58 -14.15
N LEU A 12 -10.94 2.41 -14.77
CA LEU A 12 -11.10 1.12 -14.12
C LEU A 12 -9.73 0.48 -13.90
N ILE A 13 -9.39 0.19 -12.64
CA ILE A 13 -8.27 -0.68 -12.30
C ILE A 13 -8.86 -2.09 -12.13
N ALA A 14 -8.60 -2.96 -13.10
CA ALA A 14 -9.15 -4.31 -13.16
C ALA A 14 -8.12 -5.33 -12.64
N HIS A 15 -8.40 -5.93 -11.49
CA HIS A 15 -7.55 -6.97 -10.92
C HIS A 15 -8.34 -7.94 -10.01
N HIS A 16 -7.76 -9.09 -9.71
CA HIS A 16 -8.27 -10.02 -8.68
C HIS A 16 -7.10 -10.61 -7.88
N LEU A 17 -6.37 -9.71 -7.21
CA LEU A 17 -5.13 -10.01 -6.50
C LEU A 17 -5.37 -10.33 -5.02
N LEU A 18 -4.33 -10.82 -4.34
CA LEU A 18 -4.35 -10.97 -2.89
C LEU A 18 -4.29 -9.61 -2.18
N LEU A 19 -4.59 -9.60 -0.88
CA LEU A 19 -4.59 -8.39 -0.06
C LEU A 19 -3.25 -7.63 -0.12
N GLY A 20 -2.13 -8.35 -0.04
CA GLY A 20 -0.79 -7.75 -0.07
C GLY A 20 -0.53 -7.02 -1.37
N ASP A 21 -0.75 -7.68 -2.50
CA ASP A 21 -0.53 -7.07 -3.82
C ASP A 21 -1.52 -5.93 -4.07
N THR A 22 -2.76 -6.04 -3.61
CA THR A 22 -3.73 -4.93 -3.72
C THR A 22 -3.24 -3.67 -2.98
N LEU A 23 -2.64 -3.82 -1.80
CA LEU A 23 -2.00 -2.70 -1.10
C LEU A 23 -0.78 -2.15 -1.84
N LEU A 24 -0.02 -3.00 -2.52
CA LEU A 24 1.12 -2.55 -3.31
C LEU A 24 0.70 -1.76 -4.57
N LEU A 25 -0.60 -1.70 -4.94
CA LEU A 25 -1.10 -0.83 -6.00
C LEU A 25 -1.24 0.62 -5.56
N THR A 26 -1.00 0.92 -4.27
CA THR A 26 -1.16 2.26 -3.72
C THR A 26 -0.39 3.33 -4.52
N PRO A 27 0.88 3.12 -4.94
CA PRO A 27 1.60 4.09 -5.75
C PRO A 27 0.95 4.33 -7.12
N LEU A 28 0.40 3.29 -7.76
CA LEU A 28 -0.38 3.43 -9.00
C LEU A 28 -1.63 4.29 -8.77
N VAL A 29 -2.38 4.03 -7.69
CA VAL A 29 -3.59 4.82 -7.38
C VAL A 29 -3.24 6.27 -7.06
N ALA A 30 -2.17 6.51 -6.29
CA ALA A 30 -1.68 7.86 -5.99
C ALA A 30 -1.31 8.61 -7.27
N LYS A 31 -0.57 7.95 -8.17
CA LYS A 31 -0.16 8.52 -9.46
C LYS A 31 -1.37 8.85 -10.33
N LEU A 32 -2.35 7.95 -10.44
CA LEU A 32 -3.58 8.20 -11.18
C LEU A 32 -4.34 9.41 -10.65
N ARG A 33 -4.46 9.56 -9.32
CA ARG A 33 -5.13 10.71 -8.71
C ARG A 33 -4.38 12.02 -8.97
N GLU A 34 -3.05 12.00 -9.02
CA GLU A 34 -2.25 13.19 -9.34
C GLU A 34 -2.33 13.58 -10.82
N GLN A 35 -2.26 12.59 -11.73
CA GLN A 35 -2.34 12.82 -13.17
C GLN A 35 -3.75 13.18 -13.62
N TYR A 36 -4.77 12.63 -12.95
CA TYR A 36 -6.17 12.81 -13.28
C TYR A 36 -6.98 13.19 -12.02
N PRO A 37 -6.83 14.43 -11.50
CA PRO A 37 -7.45 14.88 -10.25
C PRO A 37 -8.97 14.72 -10.20
N ASP A 38 -9.63 14.90 -11.34
CA ASP A 38 -11.10 14.88 -11.45
C ASP A 38 -11.65 13.53 -11.91
N ALA A 39 -10.79 12.54 -12.21
CA ALA A 39 -11.26 11.26 -12.69
C ALA A 39 -11.93 10.44 -11.58
N GLN A 40 -13.01 9.76 -11.93
CA GLN A 40 -13.55 8.67 -11.12
C GLN A 40 -12.64 7.45 -11.30
N ILE A 41 -11.98 7.02 -10.22
CA ILE A 41 -11.10 5.86 -10.23
C ILE A 41 -11.84 4.73 -9.52
N VAL A 42 -12.15 3.67 -10.26
CA VAL A 42 -12.83 2.48 -9.75
C VAL A 42 -11.81 1.34 -9.67
N LEU A 43 -11.71 0.70 -8.51
CA LEU A 43 -10.81 -0.42 -8.24
C LEU A 43 -11.62 -1.71 -8.09
N ALA A 44 -11.65 -2.56 -9.12
CA ALA A 44 -12.26 -3.88 -8.99
C ALA A 44 -11.37 -4.79 -8.15
N CYS A 45 -11.87 -5.26 -7.01
CA CYS A 45 -11.09 -6.09 -6.09
C CYS A 45 -11.96 -7.17 -5.43
N PRO A 46 -11.35 -8.25 -4.89
CA PRO A 46 -12.09 -9.28 -4.18
C PRO A 46 -13.03 -8.71 -3.12
N LYS A 47 -14.23 -9.30 -2.99
CA LYS A 47 -15.26 -8.86 -2.02
C LYS A 47 -14.74 -8.71 -0.59
N ALA A 48 -13.80 -9.56 -0.18
CA ALA A 48 -13.18 -9.51 1.15
C ALA A 48 -12.22 -8.32 1.36
N ILE A 49 -11.70 -7.75 0.27
CA ILE A 49 -10.76 -6.63 0.29
C ILE A 49 -11.51 -5.29 0.15
N ALA A 50 -12.65 -5.24 -0.53
CA ALA A 50 -13.42 -4.02 -0.74
C ALA A 50 -13.66 -3.18 0.54
N PRO A 51 -13.95 -3.74 1.74
CA PRO A 51 -14.11 -2.95 2.97
C PRO A 51 -12.86 -2.17 3.40
N LEU A 52 -11.66 -2.56 2.97
CA LEU A 52 -10.40 -1.85 3.25
C LEU A 52 -10.39 -0.44 2.66
N TYR A 53 -11.17 -0.24 1.58
CA TYR A 53 -11.28 1.01 0.84
C TYR A 53 -12.53 1.81 1.22
N ALA A 54 -13.19 1.49 2.34
CA ALA A 54 -14.41 2.17 2.77
C ALA A 54 -14.23 3.69 3.00
N SER A 55 -13.03 4.11 3.42
CA SER A 55 -12.68 5.53 3.57
C SER A 55 -12.23 6.22 2.26
N LYS A 56 -12.36 5.53 1.12
CA LYS A 56 -11.95 5.99 -0.22
C LYS A 56 -10.52 6.58 -0.23
N PRO A 57 -9.48 5.78 0.12
CA PRO A 57 -8.10 6.27 0.08
C PRO A 57 -7.75 6.78 -1.32
N PHE A 58 -7.08 7.92 -1.41
CA PHE A 58 -6.79 8.62 -2.69
C PHE A 58 -8.04 8.92 -3.54
N GLY A 59 -9.24 8.91 -2.95
CA GLY A 59 -10.50 9.07 -3.65
C GLY A 59 -10.88 7.89 -4.56
N VAL A 60 -10.33 6.69 -4.32
CA VAL A 60 -10.67 5.49 -5.11
C VAL A 60 -11.98 4.88 -4.63
N GLU A 61 -12.77 4.35 -5.56
CA GLU A 61 -14.00 3.63 -5.28
C GLU A 61 -13.77 2.14 -5.48
N ALA A 62 -13.78 1.37 -4.39
CA ALA A 62 -13.66 -0.08 -4.51
C ALA A 62 -14.96 -0.71 -5.03
N PHE A 63 -14.80 -1.53 -6.07
CA PHE A 63 -15.86 -2.33 -6.65
C PHE A 63 -15.67 -3.79 -6.27
N ALA A 64 -16.58 -4.32 -5.45
CA ALA A 64 -16.53 -5.69 -4.97
C ALA A 64 -16.81 -6.68 -6.12
N PHE A 65 -15.77 -7.37 -6.56
CA PHE A 65 -15.75 -8.27 -7.70
C PHE A 65 -15.31 -9.68 -7.29
N ASP A 66 -15.93 -10.71 -7.86
CA ASP A 66 -15.50 -12.10 -7.76
C ASP A 66 -15.76 -12.79 -9.10
N PRO A 67 -14.73 -13.26 -9.83
CA PRO A 67 -14.89 -13.88 -11.15
C PRO A 67 -15.74 -15.16 -11.10
N ARG A 68 -15.94 -15.76 -9.92
CA ARG A 68 -16.80 -16.93 -9.73
C ARG A 68 -18.25 -16.58 -9.42
N ASP A 69 -18.55 -15.31 -9.16
CA ASP A 69 -19.92 -14.83 -8.95
C ASP A 69 -20.40 -14.04 -10.17
N GLY A 70 -21.24 -14.70 -10.98
CA GLY A 70 -21.82 -14.12 -12.19
C GLY A 70 -22.60 -12.82 -11.94
N ALA A 71 -23.21 -12.63 -10.78
CA ALA A 71 -23.88 -11.38 -10.45
C ALA A 71 -22.88 -10.23 -10.27
N SER A 72 -21.74 -10.49 -9.63
CA SER A 72 -20.67 -9.49 -9.49
C SER A 72 -20.02 -9.15 -10.83
N VAL A 73 -19.83 -10.15 -11.70
CA VAL A 73 -19.34 -9.95 -13.08
C VAL A 73 -20.32 -9.07 -13.85
N LYS A 74 -21.60 -9.44 -13.89
CA LYS A 74 -22.65 -8.68 -14.59
C LYS A 74 -22.69 -7.23 -14.12
N ARG A 75 -22.64 -6.98 -12.80
CA ARG A 75 -22.63 -5.63 -12.24
C ARG A 75 -21.43 -4.80 -12.69
N LEU A 76 -20.25 -5.40 -12.81
CA LEU A 76 -19.05 -4.71 -13.29
C LEU A 76 -19.13 -4.42 -14.79
N LEU A 77 -19.68 -5.35 -15.59
CA LEU A 77 -19.86 -5.12 -17.02
C LEU A 77 -20.80 -3.95 -17.30
N VAL A 78 -21.87 -3.79 -16.50
CA VAL A 78 -22.83 -2.68 -16.66
C VAL A 78 -22.42 -1.39 -15.94
N SER A 79 -21.32 -1.36 -15.17
CA SER A 79 -20.88 -0.15 -14.47
C SER A 79 -20.08 0.82 -15.35
N GLY A 80 -19.71 0.37 -16.56
CA GLY A 80 -19.10 1.19 -17.61
C GLY A 80 -20.07 2.17 -18.28
N PRO A 81 -19.63 2.85 -19.35
CA PRO A 81 -18.32 2.72 -19.98
C PRO A 81 -17.20 3.40 -19.17
N TYR A 82 -15.97 2.96 -19.41
CA TYR A 82 -14.75 3.55 -18.84
C TYR A 82 -13.87 4.10 -19.96
N ASP A 83 -13.16 5.19 -19.71
CA ASP A 83 -12.24 5.75 -20.69
C ASP A 83 -10.93 4.96 -20.72
N LEU A 84 -10.43 4.59 -19.55
CA LEU A 84 -9.14 3.93 -19.37
C LEU A 84 -9.28 2.69 -18.47
N GLY A 85 -8.78 1.56 -18.93
CA GLY A 85 -8.59 0.35 -18.14
C GLY A 85 -7.11 0.17 -17.81
N ILE A 86 -6.79 0.00 -16.53
CA ILE A 86 -5.46 -0.44 -16.08
C ILE A 86 -5.60 -1.88 -15.57
N VAL A 87 -4.90 -2.81 -16.20
CA VAL A 87 -4.88 -4.22 -15.80
C VAL A 87 -3.57 -4.49 -15.07
N ALA A 88 -3.66 -4.76 -13.78
CA ALA A 88 -2.49 -4.98 -12.93
C ALA A 88 -2.36 -6.45 -12.55
N GLY A 89 -1.20 -7.04 -12.86
CA GLY A 89 -0.88 -8.43 -12.56
C GLY A 89 -1.24 -9.38 -13.69
N ASP A 90 -2.42 -10.01 -13.64
CA ASP A 90 -2.82 -11.04 -14.62
C ASP A 90 -3.69 -10.46 -15.74
N ASN A 91 -3.22 -10.58 -16.98
CA ASN A 91 -3.86 -9.98 -18.14
C ASN A 91 -5.17 -10.66 -18.52
N ARG A 92 -5.59 -11.77 -17.90
CA ARG A 92 -6.94 -12.30 -18.11
C ARG A 92 -8.04 -11.27 -17.80
N HIS A 93 -7.75 -10.30 -16.94
CA HIS A 93 -8.68 -9.23 -16.58
C HIS A 93 -8.80 -8.13 -17.64
N SER A 94 -7.98 -8.17 -18.71
CA SER A 94 -8.14 -7.29 -19.87
C SER A 94 -9.47 -7.55 -20.60
N TRP A 95 -9.93 -8.79 -20.64
CA TRP A 95 -11.26 -9.15 -21.17
C TRP A 95 -12.40 -8.56 -20.34
N LEU A 96 -12.21 -8.51 -19.03
CA LEU A 96 -13.17 -7.88 -18.12
C LEU A 96 -13.20 -6.36 -18.34
N ALA A 97 -12.03 -5.74 -18.48
CA ALA A 97 -11.94 -4.31 -18.81
C ALA A 97 -12.59 -3.99 -20.17
N LEU A 98 -12.36 -4.83 -21.18
CA LEU A 98 -13.01 -4.71 -22.48
C LEU A 98 -14.53 -4.86 -22.37
N GLY A 99 -15.00 -5.87 -21.65
CA GLY A 99 -16.42 -6.11 -21.42
C GLY A 99 -17.11 -5.02 -20.59
N ALA A 100 -16.39 -4.36 -19.70
CA ALA A 100 -16.85 -3.18 -18.97
C ALA A 100 -16.80 -1.89 -19.82
N GLY A 101 -16.44 -2.00 -21.09
CA GLY A 101 -16.43 -0.88 -22.03
C GLY A 101 -15.26 0.09 -21.83
N CYS A 102 -14.10 -0.38 -21.35
CA CYS A 102 -12.87 0.43 -21.38
C CYS A 102 -12.51 0.79 -22.82
N ARG A 103 -12.33 2.08 -23.12
CA ARG A 103 -11.98 2.53 -24.48
C ARG A 103 -10.52 2.29 -24.84
N TRP A 104 -9.64 2.32 -23.84
CA TRP A 104 -8.21 2.02 -23.95
C TRP A 104 -7.75 1.19 -22.76
N ILE A 105 -6.96 0.15 -22.98
CA ILE A 105 -6.51 -0.79 -21.94
C ILE A 105 -4.99 -0.84 -21.92
N VAL A 106 -4.41 -0.52 -20.76
CA VAL A 106 -2.96 -0.57 -20.48
C VAL A 106 -2.68 -1.73 -19.54
N ALA A 107 -1.66 -2.52 -19.87
CA ALA A 107 -1.23 -3.66 -19.06
C ALA A 107 0.24 -3.96 -19.30
N HIS A 108 0.86 -4.76 -18.43
CA HIS A 108 2.22 -5.25 -18.73
C HIS A 108 2.20 -6.19 -19.93
N ALA A 109 3.24 -6.13 -20.75
CA ALA A 109 3.40 -6.96 -21.95
C ALA A 109 3.79 -8.41 -21.60
N GLY A 110 3.52 -9.32 -22.53
CA GLY A 110 4.12 -10.67 -22.50
C GLY A 110 3.50 -11.65 -21.51
N ASP A 111 2.29 -11.43 -21.01
CA ASP A 111 1.61 -12.44 -20.18
C ASP A 111 1.29 -13.69 -21.02
N ALA A 112 1.41 -14.86 -20.42
CA ALA A 112 1.13 -16.13 -21.07
C ALA A 112 -0.12 -16.78 -20.47
N PRO A 113 -0.98 -17.41 -21.28
CA PRO A 113 -0.95 -17.48 -22.75
C PRO A 113 -1.33 -16.18 -23.46
N ALA A 114 -0.95 -16.06 -24.74
CA ALA A 114 -1.06 -14.84 -25.54
C ALA A 114 -2.46 -14.23 -25.61
N TRP A 115 -3.52 -15.06 -25.54
CA TRP A 115 -4.92 -14.59 -25.58
C TRP A 115 -5.28 -13.63 -24.46
N LYS A 116 -4.56 -13.66 -23.33
CA LYS A 116 -4.76 -12.71 -22.25
C LYS A 116 -4.44 -11.26 -22.65
N ASN A 117 -3.55 -11.08 -23.62
CA ASN A 117 -3.08 -9.76 -24.05
C ASN A 117 -3.91 -9.20 -25.21
N TRP A 118 -4.77 -9.99 -25.85
CA TRP A 118 -5.50 -9.52 -27.05
C TRP A 118 -6.32 -8.24 -26.84
N PRO A 119 -6.99 -8.04 -25.69
CA PRO A 119 -7.71 -6.78 -25.44
C PRO A 119 -6.83 -5.58 -25.07
N VAL A 120 -5.54 -5.79 -24.81
CA VAL A 120 -4.60 -4.74 -24.38
C VAL A 120 -4.24 -3.88 -25.57
N ASP A 121 -4.47 -2.57 -25.46
CA ASP A 121 -4.14 -1.61 -26.51
C ASP A 121 -2.70 -1.08 -26.35
N GLU A 122 -2.25 -0.95 -25.10
CA GLU A 122 -0.93 -0.42 -24.74
C GLU A 122 -0.19 -1.43 -23.86
N PRO A 123 0.65 -2.29 -24.48
CA PRO A 123 1.49 -3.22 -23.76
C PRO A 123 2.74 -2.51 -23.22
N VAL A 124 2.87 -2.43 -21.90
CA VAL A 124 4.02 -1.82 -21.22
C VAL A 124 5.04 -2.90 -20.87
N PRO A 125 6.30 -2.84 -21.31
CA PRO A 125 7.28 -3.87 -20.97
C PRO A 125 7.53 -3.92 -19.46
N TYR A 126 7.84 -5.12 -18.96
CA TYR A 126 8.42 -5.25 -17.63
C TYR A 126 9.83 -4.63 -17.60
N PRO A 127 10.30 -4.15 -16.45
CA PRO A 127 11.65 -3.62 -16.33
C PRO A 127 12.69 -4.73 -16.58
N ASP A 128 13.79 -4.36 -17.24
CA ASP A 128 14.90 -5.28 -17.55
C ASP A 128 15.71 -5.69 -16.31
N ALA A 129 15.53 -4.98 -15.20
CA ALA A 129 16.18 -5.24 -13.92
C ALA A 129 15.14 -5.55 -12.83
N PRO A 130 15.50 -6.32 -11.79
CA PRO A 130 14.63 -6.56 -10.64
C PRO A 130 14.13 -5.24 -10.04
N ALA A 131 12.81 -5.09 -9.94
CA ALA A 131 12.17 -3.91 -9.40
C ALA A 131 11.04 -4.31 -8.44
N ALA A 132 10.65 -3.39 -7.55
CA ALA A 132 9.51 -3.64 -6.69
C ALA A 132 8.23 -3.66 -7.54
N TRP A 133 7.32 -4.58 -7.21
CA TRP A 133 6.05 -4.71 -7.90
C TRP A 133 5.24 -3.41 -7.92
N ALA A 134 5.28 -2.66 -6.83
CA ALA A 134 4.60 -1.38 -6.72
C ALA A 134 5.13 -0.33 -7.72
N ASP A 135 6.44 -0.34 -7.99
CA ASP A 135 7.09 0.63 -8.88
C ASP A 135 6.71 0.36 -10.33
N PHE A 136 6.83 -0.90 -10.79
CA PHE A 136 6.46 -1.22 -12.16
C PHE A 136 4.94 -1.23 -12.39
N ALA A 137 4.13 -1.45 -11.36
CA ALA A 137 2.69 -1.23 -11.44
C ALA A 137 2.36 0.26 -11.64
N ALA A 138 3.04 1.17 -10.94
CA ALA A 138 2.89 2.60 -11.15
C ALA A 138 3.41 3.08 -12.52
N ALA A 139 4.34 2.34 -13.13
CA ALA A 139 4.83 2.61 -14.48
C ALA A 139 3.81 2.32 -15.59
N LEU A 140 2.69 1.65 -15.30
CA LEU A 140 1.56 1.50 -16.24
C LEU A 140 0.88 2.83 -16.58
N VAL A 141 1.20 3.89 -15.85
CA VAL A 141 0.72 5.25 -16.10
C VAL A 141 1.93 6.13 -16.32
N GLU A 142 1.93 6.90 -17.41
CA GLU A 142 2.98 7.86 -17.70
C GLU A 142 3.01 9.02 -16.68
N GLY A 143 4.11 9.78 -16.69
CA GLY A 143 4.29 10.92 -15.80
C GLY A 143 5.23 10.64 -14.63
N PRO A 144 5.46 11.64 -13.77
CA PRO A 144 6.40 11.56 -12.65
C PRO A 144 6.02 10.46 -11.65
N ALA A 145 6.97 10.07 -10.80
CA ALA A 145 6.69 9.22 -9.66
C ALA A 145 5.62 9.89 -8.76
N PRO A 146 4.70 9.11 -8.15
CA PRO A 146 3.71 9.67 -7.24
C PRO A 146 4.40 10.33 -6.04
N ARG A 147 3.73 11.31 -5.44
CA ARG A 147 4.24 11.91 -4.20
C ARG A 147 4.29 10.88 -3.07
N LEU A 148 5.12 11.17 -2.08
CA LEU A 148 5.22 10.34 -0.87
C LEU A 148 3.88 10.28 -0.12
N TYR A 149 3.62 9.10 0.44
CA TYR A 149 2.43 8.80 1.24
C TYR A 149 2.25 9.76 2.42
N ARG A 150 1.03 10.25 2.61
CA ARG A 150 0.58 10.96 3.80
C ARG A 150 -0.57 10.20 4.44
N SER A 151 -0.69 10.24 5.76
CA SER A 151 -1.79 9.58 6.48
C SER A 151 -3.17 10.08 6.07
N SER A 152 -3.27 11.33 5.62
CA SER A 152 -4.50 11.91 5.06
C SER A 152 -4.95 11.23 3.77
N ASP A 153 -4.03 10.59 3.03
CA ASP A 153 -4.34 9.93 1.77
C ASP A 153 -5.03 8.59 1.97
N TRP A 154 -4.86 8.00 3.15
CA TRP A 154 -5.55 6.80 3.58
C TRP A 154 -6.18 7.01 4.95
N PRO A 155 -7.32 7.72 5.01
CA PRO A 155 -7.99 7.97 6.27
C PRO A 155 -8.35 6.65 6.96
N ALA A 156 -8.17 6.60 8.28
CA ALA A 156 -8.58 5.44 9.05
C ALA A 156 -10.10 5.24 8.92
N PRO A 157 -10.58 4.01 8.65
CA PRO A 157 -12.01 3.76 8.59
C PRO A 157 -12.64 3.95 9.97
N GLN A 158 -13.93 4.28 9.99
CA GLN A 158 -14.68 4.36 11.24
C GLN A 158 -14.69 2.98 11.91
N ALA A 159 -14.24 2.94 13.17
CA ALA A 159 -14.27 1.72 13.95
C ALA A 159 -15.72 1.30 14.20
N ARG A 160 -16.07 0.05 13.83
CA ARG A 160 -17.42 -0.50 14.06
C ARG A 160 -17.71 -0.78 15.53
N ALA A 161 -16.67 -1.01 16.32
CA ALA A 161 -16.76 -1.25 17.74
C ALA A 161 -15.66 -0.47 18.46
N PRO A 162 -15.96 0.13 19.63
CA PRO A 162 -14.95 0.81 20.42
C PRO A 162 -13.91 -0.19 20.92
N LEU A 163 -12.65 0.24 20.93
CA LEU A 163 -11.60 -0.53 21.58
C LEU A 163 -11.92 -0.65 23.09
N PRO A 164 -11.75 -1.84 23.70
CA PRO A 164 -11.98 -2.02 25.15
C PRO A 164 -11.22 -0.97 25.97
N ALA A 165 -11.85 -0.43 27.02
CA ALA A 165 -11.27 0.63 27.84
C ALA A 165 -9.85 0.28 28.34
N ALA A 166 -9.65 -0.97 28.78
CA ALA A 166 -8.36 -1.46 29.23
C ALA A 166 -7.23 -1.39 28.19
N LEU A 167 -7.54 -1.31 26.89
CA LEU A 167 -6.57 -1.14 25.80
C LEU A 167 -6.47 0.31 25.31
N ARG A 168 -7.46 1.17 25.62
CA ARG A 168 -7.41 2.60 25.29
C ARG A 168 -6.42 3.35 26.20
N ASP A 169 -6.36 2.97 27.47
CA ASP A 169 -5.65 3.73 28.50
C ASP A 169 -4.16 3.35 28.65
N ARG A 170 -3.65 2.47 27.79
CA ARG A 170 -2.29 1.95 27.92
C ARG A 170 -1.72 1.51 26.57
N PRO A 171 -0.42 1.70 26.32
CA PRO A 171 0.22 1.20 25.11
C PRO A 171 0.02 -0.30 24.95
N TYR A 172 -0.33 -0.72 23.74
CA TYR A 172 -0.49 -2.13 23.39
C TYR A 172 0.20 -2.42 22.07
N VAL A 173 0.46 -3.70 21.82
CA VAL A 173 1.02 -4.19 20.56
C VAL A 173 0.02 -5.15 19.94
N VAL A 174 -0.22 -5.01 18.64
CA VAL A 174 -1.04 -5.94 17.87
C VAL A 174 -0.11 -6.98 17.23
N LEU A 175 -0.39 -8.26 17.47
CA LEU A 175 0.34 -9.37 16.85
C LEU A 175 -0.49 -9.96 15.72
N HIS A 176 0.12 -10.17 14.56
CA HIS A 176 -0.48 -10.82 13.39
C HIS A 176 0.17 -12.20 13.16
N PRO A 177 -0.18 -13.25 13.91
CA PRO A 177 0.59 -14.50 14.00
C PRO A 177 0.51 -15.43 12.78
N GLY A 178 -0.23 -15.09 11.72
CA GLY A 178 -0.56 -16.07 10.67
C GLY A 178 -0.27 -15.61 9.25
N ARG A 179 0.65 -16.32 8.58
CA ARG A 179 0.80 -16.36 7.11
C ARG A 179 0.36 -17.73 6.60
N ALA A 180 -0.46 -17.77 5.55
CA ALA A 180 -0.89 -19.04 4.96
C ALA A 180 0.22 -19.59 4.04
N ARG A 181 1.07 -20.47 4.58
CA ARG A 181 1.78 -21.52 3.83
C ARG A 181 1.95 -22.72 4.77
N GLN A 182 1.46 -23.89 4.35
CA GLN A 182 1.80 -25.19 4.94
C GLN A 182 3.23 -25.58 4.49
N SER A 183 4.23 -24.74 4.76
CA SER A 183 5.65 -25.09 4.56
C SER A 183 6.59 -24.27 5.45
N SER A 184 6.08 -23.85 6.61
CA SER A 184 6.90 -23.51 7.77
C SER A 184 6.56 -24.50 8.89
N ALA A 185 6.66 -25.79 8.61
CA ALA A 185 6.89 -26.80 9.65
C ALA A 185 8.37 -26.79 10.03
N GLY A 186 8.85 -25.63 10.45
CA GLY A 186 10.19 -25.42 11.01
C GLY A 186 10.02 -24.69 12.33
N LEU A 187 10.41 -25.35 13.42
CA LEU A 187 10.34 -24.92 14.82
C LEU A 187 8.95 -25.00 15.49
N ARG A 188 8.47 -26.23 15.71
CA ARG A 188 7.56 -26.54 16.83
C ARG A 188 8.23 -26.53 18.22
N HIS A 189 9.48 -26.04 18.34
CA HIS A 189 10.21 -26.02 19.62
C HIS A 189 10.92 -24.70 19.99
N ALA A 190 10.69 -23.57 19.30
CA ALA A 190 11.33 -22.29 19.67
C ALA A 190 10.37 -21.23 20.26
N GLY A 191 9.20 -21.64 20.74
CA GLY A 191 8.22 -20.75 21.39
C GLY A 191 8.34 -20.63 22.91
N SER A 192 9.31 -21.32 23.54
CA SER A 192 9.46 -21.36 25.00
C SER A 192 10.57 -20.46 25.56
N SER A 193 11.54 -20.01 24.75
CA SER A 193 12.72 -19.29 25.28
C SER A 193 12.65 -17.75 25.24
N SER A 194 11.64 -17.13 24.61
CA SER A 194 11.44 -15.68 24.71
C SER A 194 10.48 -15.23 25.83
N ARG A 195 9.97 -16.16 26.64
CA ARG A 195 9.08 -15.86 27.79
C ARG A 195 9.81 -15.34 29.02
N ALA A 196 11.14 -15.25 29.01
CA ALA A 196 11.94 -14.87 30.16
C ALA A 196 12.62 -13.49 30.01
N ALA A 197 11.93 -12.47 29.46
CA ALA A 197 12.38 -11.07 29.57
C ALA A 197 11.26 -10.05 29.29
N SER A 198 10.05 -10.23 29.81
CA SER A 198 9.10 -9.12 29.96
C SER A 198 8.03 -9.46 30.99
N ARG A 199 8.20 -8.96 32.22
CA ARG A 199 7.13 -8.95 33.23
C ARG A 199 6.11 -7.86 32.87
N ARG A 200 5.27 -8.10 31.87
CA ARG A 200 4.03 -7.33 31.61
C ARG A 200 2.93 -8.29 31.21
N LYS A 201 1.74 -8.11 31.81
CA LYS A 201 0.56 -8.97 31.65
C LYS A 201 0.25 -9.22 30.17
N ALA A 202 0.31 -10.47 29.75
CA ALA A 202 -0.31 -10.93 28.52
C ALA A 202 -1.84 -11.01 28.75
N ILE A 203 -2.60 -10.32 27.91
CA ILE A 203 -4.05 -10.47 27.79
C ILE A 203 -4.30 -11.11 26.42
N CYS A 204 -5.10 -12.18 26.38
CA CYS A 204 -5.48 -12.88 25.15
C CYS A 204 -6.05 -11.91 24.11
N PRO A 205 -5.61 -11.96 22.84
CA PRO A 205 -6.25 -11.20 21.77
C PRO A 205 -7.62 -11.80 21.46
N SER A 206 -8.67 -10.98 21.46
CA SER A 206 -9.90 -11.29 20.73
C SER A 206 -9.61 -11.19 19.23
N GLY A 207 -9.79 -12.31 18.51
CA GLY A 207 -9.27 -12.48 17.16
C GLY A 207 -10.03 -11.70 16.09
N ALA A 208 -9.30 -10.92 15.28
CA ALA A 208 -9.68 -10.60 13.90
C ALA A 208 -9.19 -11.73 12.99
N ALA A 209 -9.89 -12.88 13.02
CA ALA A 209 -9.58 -14.04 12.20
C ALA A 209 -10.58 -14.16 11.05
N GLY A 210 -10.09 -14.24 9.81
CA GLY A 210 -10.89 -14.78 8.70
C GLY A 210 -11.29 -16.22 9.00
N ARG A 211 -12.43 -16.68 8.44
CA ARG A 211 -13.13 -17.94 8.76
C ARG A 211 -12.25 -19.22 8.79
N ALA A 212 -11.10 -19.23 8.11
CA ALA A 212 -10.13 -20.33 8.14
C ALA A 212 -9.19 -20.37 9.37
N LYS A 213 -9.18 -19.33 10.22
CA LYS A 213 -8.23 -19.18 11.35
C LYS A 213 -8.88 -19.27 12.73
N SER A 214 -10.20 -19.48 12.82
CA SER A 214 -10.89 -19.65 14.12
C SER A 214 -10.54 -20.97 14.81
N ASN A 215 -10.11 -21.99 14.07
CA ASN A 215 -9.89 -23.34 14.60
C ASN A 215 -8.47 -23.59 15.15
N SER A 216 -7.56 -22.61 15.09
CA SER A 216 -6.17 -22.78 15.58
C SER A 216 -5.92 -22.20 16.98
N TRP A 217 -6.97 -21.83 17.72
CA TRP A 217 -6.84 -21.31 19.08
C TRP A 217 -6.92 -22.45 20.10
N PRO A 218 -5.90 -22.68 20.95
CA PRO A 218 -6.04 -23.61 22.06
C PRO A 218 -7.05 -23.04 23.07
N ARG A 219 -8.11 -23.80 23.39
CA ARG A 219 -9.00 -23.52 24.51
C ARG A 219 -8.20 -23.68 25.81
N SER A 220 -7.95 -22.60 26.54
CA SER A 220 -7.40 -22.67 27.90
C SER A 220 -8.53 -22.90 28.92
N PRO A 221 -8.32 -23.72 29.97
CA PRO A 221 -9.30 -23.90 31.04
C PRO A 221 -9.37 -22.65 31.94
N PRO A 222 -10.48 -22.44 32.68
CA PRO A 222 -10.63 -21.26 33.53
C PRO A 222 -9.71 -21.34 34.76
N ILE A 223 -9.03 -20.25 35.09
CA ILE A 223 -8.20 -20.11 36.31
C ILE A 223 -8.97 -19.27 37.36
N PRO A 224 -8.94 -19.61 38.66
CA PRO A 224 -9.76 -18.95 39.70
C PRO A 224 -9.22 -17.58 40.12
N ARG A 225 -10.06 -16.84 40.85
CA ARG A 225 -9.90 -15.44 41.28
C ARG A 225 -8.74 -15.18 42.26
N SER A 226 -8.12 -14.00 42.07
CA SER A 226 -7.46 -13.08 43.03
C SER A 226 -6.10 -13.42 43.67
N ARG A 227 -5.11 -12.53 43.42
CA ARG A 227 -4.32 -11.82 44.44
C ARG A 227 -3.57 -10.62 43.82
N ILE A 228 -3.67 -9.46 44.45
CA ILE A 228 -2.96 -8.22 44.09
C ILE A 228 -1.72 -8.13 45.00
N LEU A 229 -0.53 -7.94 44.45
CA LEU A 229 0.67 -7.58 45.22
C LEU A 229 1.29 -6.28 44.65
N ARG A 230 1.43 -5.29 45.56
CA ARG A 230 2.15 -4.01 45.39
C ARG A 230 3.66 -4.29 45.39
N ALA A 231 4.42 -3.60 44.55
CA ALA A 231 5.87 -3.54 44.68
C ALA A 231 6.26 -2.24 45.40
N GLY A 232 6.87 -2.39 46.58
CA GLY A 232 7.58 -1.35 47.31
C GLY A 232 9.00 -1.15 46.78
N SER A 233 9.61 -0.05 47.19
CA SER A 233 10.87 0.52 46.74
C SER A 233 12.15 -0.17 47.25
N ALA A 234 13.21 0.00 46.45
CA ALA A 234 14.64 0.14 46.78
C ALA A 234 15.56 -1.11 46.92
N SER A 235 16.52 -1.15 45.99
CA SER A 235 17.99 -1.27 46.20
C SER A 235 18.70 -2.64 46.28
N PRO A 236 20.03 -2.68 45.95
CA PRO A 236 20.63 -3.70 45.09
C PRO A 236 21.67 -4.60 45.79
N ILE A 237 22.00 -5.73 45.17
CA ILE A 237 23.14 -6.57 45.58
C ILE A 237 23.97 -6.97 44.35
N TYR A 238 25.22 -6.51 44.33
CA TYR A 238 26.31 -7.02 43.50
C TYR A 238 26.79 -8.37 44.04
N GLY A 239 27.12 -9.29 43.14
CA GLY A 239 27.76 -10.56 43.47
C GLY A 239 28.44 -11.18 42.24
N THR A 240 29.75 -10.96 42.15
CA THR A 240 30.70 -11.47 41.16
C THR A 240 30.95 -12.98 41.28
N CYS A 241 31.08 -13.70 40.15
CA CYS A 241 31.99 -14.84 40.06
C CYS A 241 32.53 -15.01 38.63
N SER A 242 33.78 -15.47 38.54
CA SER A 242 34.77 -15.12 37.52
C SER A 242 35.01 -16.19 36.45
N ARG A 243 35.45 -15.69 35.27
CA ARG A 243 36.48 -16.21 34.34
C ARG A 243 36.41 -17.67 33.85
N ALA A 244 36.16 -17.82 32.54
CA ALA A 244 36.96 -18.66 31.63
C ALA A 244 37.05 -17.98 30.24
N LEU A 245 38.18 -18.16 29.57
CA LEU A 245 38.79 -17.36 28.49
C LEU A 245 37.92 -17.19 27.23
N ARG A 246 37.72 -15.96 26.71
CA ARG A 246 38.52 -15.23 25.69
C ARG A 246 38.95 -16.07 24.47
N ARG A 247 38.32 -15.81 23.30
CA ARG A 247 39.00 -15.64 22.00
C ARG A 247 38.17 -14.69 21.10
N SER A 248 38.85 -13.63 20.66
CA SER A 248 38.68 -12.81 19.46
C SER A 248 37.29 -12.30 19.04
N CYS A 249 37.03 -11.02 19.33
CA CYS A 249 36.46 -10.05 18.38
C CYS A 249 36.74 -8.63 18.90
N ALA A 250 37.46 -7.82 18.11
CA ALA A 250 37.70 -6.41 18.41
C ALA A 250 36.42 -5.57 18.18
N PRO A 251 36.12 -4.57 19.03
CA PRO A 251 34.97 -3.71 18.84
C PRO A 251 35.28 -2.55 17.87
N ILE A 252 34.36 -2.31 16.93
CA ILE A 252 34.30 -1.12 16.07
C ILE A 252 33.86 0.08 16.93
N PRO A 253 34.47 1.28 16.81
CA PRO A 253 34.11 2.42 17.65
C PRO A 253 32.75 3.02 17.27
N ALA A 254 31.99 3.37 18.30
CA ALA A 254 30.69 4.01 18.21
C ALA A 254 30.79 5.43 17.61
N LEU A 255 30.00 5.69 16.55
CA LEU A 255 29.84 7.03 15.99
C LEU A 255 29.05 7.91 16.96
N ARG A 256 29.67 9.03 17.34
CA ARG A 256 29.12 10.11 18.16
C ARG A 256 28.09 10.90 17.33
N ILE A 257 26.82 10.85 17.68
CA ILE A 257 25.80 11.75 17.11
C ILE A 257 25.87 13.07 17.87
N SER A 258 26.49 14.08 17.26
CA SER A 258 26.46 15.46 17.75
C SER A 258 25.09 16.08 17.48
N ARG A 259 24.48 16.63 18.54
CA ARG A 259 23.28 17.49 18.47
C ARG A 259 23.61 18.74 17.66
N VAL A 260 22.88 18.98 16.58
CA VAL A 260 22.80 20.30 15.93
C VAL A 260 21.57 21.01 16.49
N SER A 261 21.83 22.05 17.28
CA SER A 261 20.83 23.00 17.75
C SER A 261 20.51 23.97 16.60
N SER A 262 19.26 23.98 16.11
CA SER A 262 18.78 25.04 15.23
C SER A 262 18.07 26.11 16.06
N VAL A 263 18.65 27.31 16.05
CA VAL A 263 18.07 28.53 16.61
C VAL A 263 17.10 29.11 15.59
N CYS A 264 15.85 29.37 16.02
CA CYS A 264 14.88 30.18 15.31
C CYS A 264 15.07 31.67 15.63
N ARG A 265 15.01 32.55 14.63
CA ARG A 265 14.25 33.81 14.70
C ARG A 265 13.92 34.38 13.31
N PRO A 266 12.76 35.06 13.13
CA PRO A 266 12.26 35.56 11.83
C PRO A 266 12.23 37.10 11.72
N SER A 267 12.31 37.64 10.49
CA SER A 267 11.82 38.97 10.02
C SER A 267 12.45 39.27 8.64
N ARG A 268 11.88 39.97 7.65
CA ARG A 268 10.58 40.59 7.32
C ARG A 268 10.63 40.92 5.79
N CYS A 269 9.45 41.04 5.19
CA CYS A 269 9.00 41.68 3.94
C CYS A 269 10.01 42.38 2.99
N SER A 270 9.87 42.16 1.67
CA SER A 270 9.27 43.12 0.71
C SER A 270 9.48 42.70 -0.77
N ALA A 271 8.42 42.83 -1.57
CA ALA A 271 8.41 43.00 -3.03
C ALA A 271 7.52 44.24 -3.32
N PRO A 272 7.35 44.79 -4.55
CA PRO A 272 7.83 44.36 -5.88
C PRO A 272 8.38 45.52 -6.76
N ALA A 273 8.88 45.22 -7.97
CA ALA A 273 8.86 46.15 -9.10
C ALA A 273 9.02 45.42 -10.46
N THR A 274 8.01 45.57 -11.32
CA THR A 274 8.13 45.57 -12.80
C THR A 274 8.03 47.03 -13.26
N PRO A 275 8.59 47.39 -14.43
CA PRO A 275 7.71 47.65 -15.59
C PRO A 275 8.25 47.32 -17.00
N VAL A 276 7.31 46.96 -17.87
CA VAL A 276 7.03 47.45 -19.25
C VAL A 276 8.01 47.15 -20.42
N SER A 277 7.55 46.23 -21.28
CA SER A 277 7.31 46.32 -22.74
C SER A 277 8.11 47.28 -23.62
N THR A 278 8.67 46.74 -24.71
CA THR A 278 8.49 47.32 -26.05
C THR A 278 8.50 46.23 -27.12
N ALA A 279 7.52 46.33 -28.02
CA ALA A 279 7.31 45.48 -29.18
C ALA A 279 7.79 46.18 -30.46
N ARG A 280 8.24 45.39 -31.45
CA ARG A 280 8.22 45.59 -32.93
C ARG A 280 9.31 44.68 -33.53
N ALA A 281 9.22 44.10 -34.72
CA ALA A 281 8.17 43.78 -35.67
C ALA A 281 8.79 42.77 -36.66
N ALA A 282 7.94 41.99 -37.31
CA ALA A 282 8.27 40.92 -38.26
C ALA A 282 8.93 41.40 -39.57
N ILE A 283 9.54 40.47 -40.32
CA ILE A 283 9.16 40.03 -41.69
C ILE A 283 10.34 39.27 -42.35
N GLY A 284 10.04 38.16 -43.04
CA GLY A 284 10.96 37.58 -44.04
C GLY A 284 10.93 36.07 -44.23
N ARG A 285 9.79 35.48 -44.64
CA ARG A 285 9.76 34.13 -45.24
C ARG A 285 9.76 34.21 -46.78
N THR A 286 10.73 33.52 -47.35
CA THR A 286 10.85 32.81 -48.65
C THR A 286 9.64 32.63 -49.59
N ARG A 287 9.88 32.77 -50.91
CA ARG A 287 9.35 31.96 -52.06
C ARG A 287 10.24 32.16 -53.31
N ARG A 288 10.89 31.09 -53.83
CA ARG A 288 10.57 30.28 -55.05
C ARG A 288 10.56 31.07 -56.37
N SER A 289 11.55 30.92 -57.24
CA SER A 289 11.85 29.84 -58.21
C SER A 289 11.16 30.05 -59.57
N SER A 290 11.97 30.46 -60.56
CA SER A 290 11.70 30.40 -61.99
C SER A 290 12.35 29.14 -62.57
N ARG A 291 11.55 28.32 -63.24
CA ARG A 291 11.85 27.46 -64.41
C ARG A 291 10.65 26.56 -64.67
#